data_AF-A0A1T1JJV8-F1
#
_entry.id   AF-A0A1T1JJV8-F1
#
_cell.length_a   1.000
_cell.length_b   1.000
_cell.length_c   1.000
_cell.angle_alpha   90.00
_cell.angle_beta   90.00
_cell.angle_gamma   90.00
#
_symmetry.space_group_name_H-M   'P 1'
#
loop_
_entity.id
_entity.type
_entity.pdbx_description
1 polymer ?
#
loop_
_entity_poly.entity_id
_entity_poly.type
_entity_poly.pdbx_seq_one_letter_code
_entity_poly.pdbx_strand_id
1 'polypeptide(L)'
;MSEQSFETWINNLTATEIEEINKKQHEENVRQVKAFKKGYQKEKCYLCGKDFKTMSVEEPCLHWLLRLCKFQKKHFKNVYEKYSYHNIAAFLRWCANEEKLLSNINDLESERSGRKILSSTIKWKNIEWTFDCTEKDATGHQGTYIDYPHYHFQMRIDRRPFINFNEFHVPFSKEDLEILKLIANPNVIQNFGVAGCGMQDAVSVDPDKIVELASPSENEDNATYHFSTIVEMTENPISGEELYEIQMEAKAKGKSFTYMLNKKLGDRAKIQTVISPAEAIPDIAARTEHKRR
;
A
#
# COMPACT_ATOMS: atom_id res chain seq x y z
N MET A 1 -27.27 -16.91 17.76
CA MET A 1 -26.93 -15.49 17.56
C MET A 1 -27.70 -15.04 16.34
N SER A 2 -28.52 -14.01 16.47
CA SER A 2 -29.48 -13.57 15.44
C SER A 2 -28.80 -13.35 14.09
N GLU A 3 -29.49 -13.73 13.01
CA GLU A 3 -29.11 -13.57 11.59
C GLU A 3 -29.06 -12.08 11.16
N GLN A 4 -28.38 -11.23 11.92
CA GLN A 4 -28.11 -9.87 11.52
C GLN A 4 -26.84 -9.89 10.67
N SER A 5 -26.89 -9.39 9.43
CA SER A 5 -25.69 -9.31 8.59
C SER A 5 -24.64 -8.44 9.28
N PHE A 6 -23.36 -8.75 9.08
CA PHE A 6 -22.26 -8.00 9.70
C PHE A 6 -22.35 -6.49 9.38
N GLU A 7 -22.72 -6.16 8.14
CA GLU A 7 -23.01 -4.80 7.71
C GLU A 7 -24.16 -4.14 8.50
N THR A 8 -25.25 -4.87 8.75
CA THR A 8 -26.36 -4.36 9.58
C THR A 8 -25.92 -4.11 11.02
N TRP A 9 -25.04 -4.96 11.57
CA TRP A 9 -24.48 -4.73 12.90
C TRP A 9 -23.64 -3.46 12.94
N ILE A 10 -22.73 -3.25 11.98
CA ILE A 10 -21.90 -2.03 11.88
C ILE A 10 -22.77 -0.78 11.79
N ASN A 11 -23.79 -0.79 10.95
CA ASN A 11 -24.65 0.37 10.73
C ASN A 11 -25.53 0.73 11.94
N ASN A 12 -25.65 -0.17 12.92
CA ASN A 12 -26.44 0.06 14.14
C ASN A 12 -25.59 0.37 15.37
N LEU A 13 -24.26 0.48 15.23
CA LEU A 13 -23.39 0.84 16.34
C LEU A 13 -23.66 2.29 16.79
N THR A 14 -23.71 2.49 18.11
CA THR A 14 -23.75 3.82 18.71
C THR A 14 -22.38 4.50 18.62
N ALA A 15 -22.34 5.83 18.75
CA ALA A 15 -21.08 6.58 18.76
C ALA A 15 -20.09 6.08 19.82
N THR A 16 -20.59 5.71 21.02
CA THR A 16 -19.76 5.16 22.10
C THR A 16 -19.19 3.79 21.73
N GLU A 17 -20.00 2.90 21.13
CA GLU A 17 -19.51 1.59 20.68
C GLU A 17 -18.48 1.73 19.56
N ILE A 18 -18.70 2.64 18.61
CA ILE A 18 -17.74 2.95 17.54
C ILE A 18 -16.42 3.43 18.15
N GLU A 19 -16.46 4.36 19.10
CA GLU A 19 -15.25 4.87 19.76
C GLU A 19 -14.50 3.76 20.51
N GLU A 20 -15.21 2.91 21.24
CA GLU A 20 -14.61 1.78 21.97
C GLU A 20 -13.96 0.75 21.02
N ILE A 21 -14.64 0.41 19.92
CA ILE A 21 -14.13 -0.52 18.91
C ILE A 21 -12.89 0.07 18.24
N ASN A 22 -12.96 1.32 17.78
CA ASN A 22 -11.85 2.01 17.13
C ASN A 22 -10.65 2.13 18.07
N LYS A 23 -10.88 2.43 19.36
CA LYS A 23 -9.82 2.49 20.36
C LYS A 23 -9.13 1.14 20.55
N LYS A 24 -9.91 0.06 20.73
CA LYS A 24 -9.36 -1.31 20.87
C LYS A 24 -8.56 -1.73 19.63
N GLN A 25 -9.08 -1.45 18.44
CA GLN A 25 -8.39 -1.71 17.18
C GLN A 25 -7.10 -0.91 17.07
N HIS A 26 -7.12 0.38 17.43
CA HIS A 26 -5.95 1.23 17.41
C HIS A 26 -4.86 0.73 18.37
N GLU A 27 -5.22 0.43 19.61
CA GLU A 27 -4.30 -0.09 20.63
C GLU A 27 -3.66 -1.40 20.19
N GLU A 28 -4.45 -2.33 19.63
CA GLU A 28 -3.95 -3.59 19.11
C GLU A 28 -3.02 -3.39 17.90
N ASN A 29 -3.39 -2.51 16.96
CA ASN A 29 -2.55 -2.16 15.82
C ASN A 29 -1.20 -1.58 16.27
N VAL A 30 -1.21 -0.62 17.21
CA VAL A 30 0.01 -0.04 17.78
C VAL A 30 0.88 -1.12 18.44
N ARG A 31 0.27 -2.03 19.21
CA ARG A 31 0.96 -3.14 19.85
C ARG A 31 1.64 -4.06 18.83
N GLN A 32 0.91 -4.49 17.80
CA GLN A 32 1.43 -5.38 16.77
C GLN A 32 2.53 -4.72 15.94
N VAL A 33 2.33 -3.48 15.48
CA VAL A 33 3.33 -2.73 14.71
C VAL A 33 4.60 -2.54 15.53
N LYS A 34 4.48 -2.20 16.82
CA LYS A 34 5.66 -2.07 17.70
C LYS A 34 6.42 -3.39 17.85
N ALA A 35 5.70 -4.50 18.00
CA ALA A 35 6.31 -5.84 18.06
C ALA A 35 6.99 -6.20 16.72
N PHE A 36 6.33 -5.93 15.60
CA PHE A 36 6.87 -6.10 14.25
C PHE A 36 8.17 -5.32 14.07
N LYS A 37 8.17 -3.99 14.28
CA LYS A 37 9.37 -3.15 14.09
C LYS A 37 10.54 -3.63 14.94
N LYS A 38 10.29 -3.98 16.21
CA LYS A 38 11.31 -4.52 17.12
C LYS A 38 11.89 -5.85 16.63
N GLY A 39 11.05 -6.72 16.06
CA GLY A 39 11.50 -7.98 15.45
C GLY A 39 12.26 -7.74 14.15
N TYR A 40 11.72 -6.91 13.27
CA TYR A 40 12.26 -6.58 11.96
C TYR A 40 13.69 -6.03 12.04
N GLN A 41 13.95 -5.08 12.95
CA GLN A 41 15.28 -4.53 13.24
C GLN A 41 16.30 -5.58 13.71
N LYS A 42 15.83 -6.72 14.23
CA LYS A 42 16.66 -7.83 14.71
C LYS A 42 16.66 -9.02 13.76
N GLU A 43 16.13 -8.86 12.54
CA GLU A 43 15.92 -9.93 11.57
C GLU A 43 15.09 -11.11 12.10
N LYS A 44 14.14 -10.84 13.01
CA LYS A 44 13.26 -11.83 13.65
C LYS A 44 11.80 -11.58 13.32
N CYS A 45 11.08 -12.65 13.03
CA CYS A 45 9.64 -12.57 12.80
C CYS A 45 8.89 -12.38 14.13
N TYR A 46 8.08 -11.33 14.24
CA TYR A 46 7.27 -11.08 15.44
C TYR A 46 6.15 -12.10 15.65
N LEU A 47 5.73 -12.83 14.60
CA LEU A 47 4.65 -13.82 14.68
C LEU A 47 5.11 -15.15 15.28
N CYS A 48 6.28 -15.65 14.87
CA CYS A 48 6.81 -16.94 15.34
C CYS A 48 8.04 -16.82 16.24
N GLY A 49 8.61 -15.64 16.40
CA GLY A 49 9.82 -15.39 17.19
C GLY A 49 11.13 -15.90 16.57
N LYS A 50 11.07 -16.60 15.43
CA LYS A 50 12.24 -17.18 14.75
C LYS A 50 12.94 -16.15 13.86
N ASP A 51 14.22 -16.36 13.59
CA ASP A 51 14.97 -15.57 12.60
C ASP A 51 14.36 -15.70 11.20
N PHE A 52 14.44 -14.65 10.38
CA PHE A 52 13.91 -14.66 9.02
C PHE A 52 14.51 -15.75 8.13
N LYS A 53 15.70 -16.26 8.48
CA LYS A 53 16.39 -17.35 7.79
C LYS A 53 15.87 -18.74 8.18
N THR A 54 15.10 -18.83 9.27
CA THR A 54 14.57 -20.09 9.79
C THR A 54 13.25 -20.47 9.12
N MET A 55 13.09 -21.75 8.78
CA MET A 55 11.86 -22.31 8.22
C MET A 55 11.52 -23.63 8.92
N SER A 56 10.26 -23.83 9.30
CA SER A 56 9.75 -25.07 9.89
C SER A 56 8.40 -25.38 9.27
N VAL A 57 8.32 -26.49 8.53
CA VAL A 57 7.11 -26.84 7.75
C VAL A 57 5.90 -27.02 8.66
N GLU A 58 6.14 -27.45 9.89
CA GLU A 58 5.17 -27.67 10.98
C GLU A 58 4.58 -26.36 11.50
N GLU A 59 5.32 -25.25 11.38
CA GLU A 59 4.89 -23.92 11.82
C GLU A 59 5.03 -22.89 10.68
N PRO A 60 4.11 -22.89 9.69
CA PRO A 60 4.11 -21.92 8.61
C PRO A 60 4.05 -20.47 9.11
N CYS A 61 4.77 -19.58 8.42
CA CYS A 61 4.87 -18.18 8.81
C CYS A 61 5.03 -17.24 7.62
N LEU A 62 4.52 -16.02 7.76
CA LEU A 62 4.53 -15.00 6.72
C LEU A 62 5.95 -14.58 6.30
N HIS A 63 6.93 -14.63 7.21
CA HIS A 63 8.31 -14.23 6.90
C HIS A 63 8.97 -15.11 5.84
N TRP A 64 8.40 -16.27 5.50
CA TRP A 64 8.90 -17.10 4.40
C TRP A 64 8.80 -16.40 3.06
N LEU A 65 7.83 -15.49 2.91
CA LEU A 65 7.65 -14.68 1.71
C LEU A 65 8.80 -13.69 1.50
N LEU A 66 9.59 -13.38 2.53
CA LEU A 66 10.81 -12.58 2.41
C LEU A 66 11.96 -13.32 1.73
N ARG A 67 11.81 -14.64 1.47
CA ARG A 67 12.81 -15.49 0.81
C ARG A 67 14.22 -15.45 1.43
N LEU A 68 14.34 -15.03 2.69
CA LEU A 68 15.59 -15.12 3.45
C LEU A 68 15.85 -16.54 3.99
N CYS A 69 14.83 -17.39 3.96
CA CYS A 69 14.91 -18.82 4.27
C CYS A 69 14.79 -19.68 3.00
N LYS A 70 14.81 -21.01 3.15
CA LYS A 70 14.70 -21.98 2.04
C LYS A 70 13.27 -22.11 1.45
N PHE A 71 12.49 -21.03 1.47
CA PHE A 71 11.14 -21.01 0.90
C PHE A 71 11.16 -21.40 -0.59
N GLN A 72 10.19 -22.21 -0.99
CA GLN A 72 9.96 -22.68 -2.35
C GLN A 72 8.47 -22.48 -2.65
N LYS A 73 8.09 -22.31 -3.91
CA LYS A 73 6.69 -22.03 -4.29
C LYS A 73 5.70 -23.07 -3.77
N LYS A 74 6.10 -24.35 -3.68
CA LYS A 74 5.28 -25.43 -3.12
C LYS A 74 4.90 -25.23 -1.66
N HIS A 75 5.66 -24.43 -0.91
CA HIS A 75 5.39 -24.11 0.50
C HIS A 75 4.39 -22.96 0.65
N PHE A 76 4.02 -22.27 -0.43
CA PHE A 76 3.09 -21.13 -0.35
C PHE A 76 1.72 -21.55 0.17
N LYS A 77 1.28 -22.76 -0.18
CA LYS A 77 0.05 -23.37 0.36
C LYS A 77 -0.01 -23.37 1.88
N ASN A 78 1.06 -23.79 2.53
CA ASN A 78 1.14 -23.81 3.98
C ASN A 78 1.00 -22.42 4.60
N VAL A 79 1.37 -21.36 3.88
CA VAL A 79 1.25 -19.97 4.33
C VAL A 79 -0.21 -19.51 4.22
N TYR A 80 -0.81 -19.62 3.03
CA TYR A 80 -2.17 -19.09 2.82
C TYR A 80 -3.27 -19.94 3.47
N GLU A 81 -3.00 -21.21 3.82
CA GLU A 81 -3.93 -22.00 4.64
C GLU A 81 -3.95 -21.57 6.10
N LYS A 82 -2.89 -20.88 6.57
CA LYS A 82 -2.76 -20.43 7.96
C LYS A 82 -3.11 -18.95 8.15
N TYR A 83 -2.86 -18.10 7.15
CA TYR A 83 -3.03 -16.66 7.24
C TYR A 83 -4.01 -16.17 6.18
N SER A 84 -4.89 -15.24 6.56
CA SER A 84 -5.84 -14.61 5.65
C SER A 84 -5.15 -13.71 4.63
N TYR A 85 -5.88 -13.30 3.58
CA TYR A 85 -5.40 -12.27 2.66
C TYR A 85 -4.96 -11.03 3.42
N HIS A 86 -5.80 -10.56 4.35
CA HIS A 86 -5.51 -9.35 5.13
C HIS A 86 -4.21 -9.49 5.94
N ASN A 87 -3.98 -10.64 6.59
CA ASN A 87 -2.74 -10.88 7.33
C ASN A 87 -1.50 -10.87 6.42
N ILE A 88 -1.58 -11.55 5.28
CA ILE A 88 -0.47 -11.63 4.32
C ILE A 88 -0.17 -10.23 3.78
N ALA A 89 -1.18 -9.50 3.30
CA ALA A 89 -1.03 -8.16 2.75
C ALA A 89 -0.47 -7.18 3.80
N ALA A 90 -1.00 -7.19 5.03
CA ALA A 90 -0.51 -6.34 6.11
C ALA A 90 0.98 -6.56 6.39
N PHE A 91 1.41 -7.82 6.55
CA PHE A 91 2.81 -8.15 6.82
C PHE A 91 3.76 -7.67 5.72
N LEU A 92 3.39 -7.90 4.46
CA LEU A 92 4.22 -7.50 3.31
C LEU A 92 4.29 -5.97 3.18
N ARG A 93 3.17 -5.26 3.40
CA ARG A 93 3.13 -3.80 3.43
C ARG A 93 4.01 -3.24 4.54
N TRP A 94 3.96 -3.82 5.74
CA TRP A 94 4.81 -3.39 6.85
C TRP A 94 6.30 -3.59 6.53
N CYS A 95 6.68 -4.71 5.90
CA CYS A 95 8.05 -4.92 5.45
C CYS A 95 8.48 -3.85 4.42
N ALA A 96 7.65 -3.57 3.43
CA ALA A 96 7.92 -2.56 2.41
C ALA A 96 8.10 -1.15 3.00
N ASN A 97 7.25 -0.78 3.96
CA ASN A 97 7.28 0.53 4.61
C ASN A 97 8.43 0.72 5.60
N GLU A 98 9.03 -0.35 6.13
CA GLU A 98 10.27 -0.23 6.90
C GLU A 98 11.49 0.06 6.01
N GLU A 99 11.42 -0.24 4.71
CA GLU A 99 12.45 0.15 3.75
C GLU A 99 12.20 1.56 3.20
N LYS A 100 10.96 1.84 2.78
CA LYS A 100 10.55 3.16 2.28
C LYS A 100 9.05 3.35 2.46
N LEU A 101 8.67 4.28 3.32
CA LEU A 101 7.28 4.57 3.67
C LEU A 101 6.50 5.09 2.44
N LEU A 102 5.28 4.56 2.23
CA LEU A 102 4.31 4.88 1.16
C LEU A 102 4.73 4.47 -0.26
N SER A 103 5.96 4.77 -0.68
CA SER A 103 6.36 4.69 -2.09
C SER A 103 6.76 3.30 -2.58
N ASN A 104 6.91 2.32 -1.69
CA ASN A 104 7.14 0.93 -2.07
C ASN A 104 5.85 0.14 -2.32
N ILE A 105 4.68 0.77 -2.17
CA ILE A 105 3.38 0.11 -2.34
C ILE A 105 2.57 0.92 -3.34
N ASN A 106 2.30 0.33 -4.49
CA ASN A 106 1.36 0.88 -5.46
C ASN A 106 0.03 0.15 -5.35
N ASP A 107 -0.96 0.86 -4.84
CA ASP A 107 -2.35 0.45 -4.67
C ASP A 107 -3.32 1.53 -5.20
N LEU A 108 -2.86 2.35 -6.14
CA LEU A 108 -3.64 3.43 -6.73
C LEU A 108 -4.89 2.91 -7.43
N GLU A 109 -6.04 3.45 -7.04
CA GLU A 109 -7.32 3.11 -7.65
C GLU A 109 -7.39 3.55 -9.12
N SER A 110 -6.72 4.64 -9.47
CA SER A 110 -6.64 5.16 -10.85
C SER A 110 -5.87 4.24 -11.80
N GLU A 111 -4.94 3.43 -11.29
CA GLU A 111 -4.16 2.47 -12.08
C GLU A 111 -4.81 1.08 -12.10
N ARG A 112 -5.81 0.86 -11.25
CA ARG A 112 -6.59 -0.39 -11.22
C ARG A 112 -7.53 -0.44 -12.42
N SER A 113 -7.47 -1.52 -13.19
CA SER A 113 -8.47 -1.76 -14.25
C SER A 113 -9.87 -1.88 -13.63
N GLY A 114 -10.89 -1.24 -14.21
CA GLY A 114 -12.23 -1.10 -13.61
C GLY A 114 -13.03 -2.38 -13.30
N ARG A 115 -12.52 -3.58 -13.65
CA ARG A 115 -13.12 -4.88 -13.29
C ARG A 115 -12.50 -5.52 -12.04
N LYS A 116 -11.42 -4.94 -11.51
CA LYS A 116 -10.69 -5.46 -10.36
C LYS A 116 -11.21 -4.83 -9.08
N ILE A 117 -11.44 -5.65 -8.07
CA ILE A 117 -11.73 -5.19 -6.72
C ILE A 117 -10.45 -5.09 -5.89
N LEU A 118 -9.42 -5.87 -6.21
CA LEU A 118 -8.08 -5.76 -5.64
C LEU A 118 -7.04 -5.70 -6.76
N SER A 119 -6.14 -4.73 -6.69
CA SER A 119 -4.93 -4.67 -7.51
C SER A 119 -3.89 -3.85 -6.78
N SER A 120 -2.82 -4.48 -6.31
CA SER A 120 -1.72 -3.76 -5.68
C SER A 120 -0.40 -4.50 -5.82
N THR A 121 0.69 -3.76 -6.01
CA THR A 121 2.06 -4.28 -6.00
C THR A 121 2.84 -3.69 -4.86
N ILE A 122 3.49 -4.56 -4.09
CA ILE A 122 4.31 -4.24 -2.93
C ILE A 122 5.74 -4.63 -3.24
N LYS A 123 6.67 -3.68 -3.15
CA LYS A 123 8.09 -3.88 -3.36
C LYS A 123 8.83 -3.90 -2.02
N TRP A 124 9.70 -4.87 -1.85
CA TRP A 124 10.61 -4.95 -0.71
C TRP A 124 11.97 -5.44 -1.18
N LYS A 125 12.96 -4.55 -1.10
CA LYS A 125 14.31 -4.80 -1.62
C LYS A 125 14.23 -5.28 -3.08
N ASN A 126 14.60 -6.52 -3.36
CA ASN A 126 14.57 -7.13 -4.67
C ASN A 126 13.34 -8.02 -4.94
N ILE A 127 12.37 -8.04 -4.02
CA ILE A 127 11.15 -8.85 -4.12
C ILE A 127 9.96 -7.95 -4.42
N GLU A 128 9.09 -8.41 -5.31
CA GLU A 128 7.79 -7.78 -5.58
C GLU A 128 6.69 -8.81 -5.37
N TRP A 129 5.63 -8.40 -4.66
CA TRP A 129 4.41 -9.19 -4.48
C TRP A 129 3.24 -8.42 -5.08
N THR A 130 2.44 -9.09 -5.91
CA THR A 130 1.25 -8.48 -6.48
C THR A 130 0.01 -9.29 -6.12
N PHE A 131 -1.00 -8.59 -5.64
CA PHE A 131 -2.34 -9.12 -5.39
C PHE A 131 -3.28 -8.66 -6.50
N ASP A 132 -4.10 -9.58 -6.98
CA ASP A 132 -5.05 -9.33 -8.05
C ASP A 132 -6.35 -10.09 -7.79
N CYS A 133 -7.50 -9.42 -7.91
CA CYS A 133 -8.81 -10.04 -7.79
C CYS A 133 -9.84 -9.25 -8.60
N THR A 134 -10.56 -9.93 -9.48
CA THR A 134 -11.73 -9.39 -10.18
C THR A 134 -13.01 -9.67 -9.41
N GLU A 135 -14.09 -8.96 -9.75
CA GLU A 135 -15.43 -9.22 -9.19
C GLU A 135 -15.84 -10.70 -9.33
N LYS A 136 -15.48 -11.33 -10.46
CA LYS A 136 -15.77 -12.76 -10.70
C LYS A 136 -14.95 -13.70 -9.83
N ASP A 137 -13.69 -13.34 -9.56
CA ASP A 137 -12.84 -14.14 -8.68
C ASP A 137 -13.37 -14.07 -7.24
N ALA A 138 -13.91 -12.91 -6.84
CA ALA A 138 -14.51 -12.68 -5.53
C ALA A 138 -15.83 -13.45 -5.28
N THR A 139 -16.54 -13.84 -6.35
CA THR A 139 -17.72 -14.71 -6.26
C THR A 139 -17.42 -16.18 -6.53
N GLY A 140 -16.24 -16.48 -7.06
CA GLY A 140 -15.89 -17.78 -7.62
C GLY A 140 -16.44 -17.98 -9.05
N HIS A 141 -15.84 -18.92 -9.78
CA HIS A 141 -16.25 -19.27 -11.14
C HIS A 141 -17.22 -20.45 -11.13
N GLN A 142 -18.51 -20.15 -10.96
CA GLN A 142 -19.58 -21.16 -10.94
C GLN A 142 -19.49 -22.12 -12.14
N GLY A 143 -19.60 -23.42 -11.86
CA GLY A 143 -19.53 -24.47 -12.88
C GLY A 143 -18.10 -24.84 -13.32
N THR A 144 -17.08 -24.37 -12.61
CA THR A 144 -15.68 -24.76 -12.83
C THR A 144 -15.07 -25.40 -11.58
N TYR A 145 -13.83 -25.88 -11.67
CA TYR A 145 -13.09 -26.40 -10.52
C TYR A 145 -12.78 -25.34 -9.45
N ILE A 146 -12.82 -24.05 -9.80
CA ILE A 146 -12.51 -22.93 -8.92
C ILE A 146 -13.79 -22.12 -8.74
N ASP A 147 -14.78 -22.76 -8.13
CA ASP A 147 -16.11 -22.20 -7.86
C ASP A 147 -16.19 -21.44 -6.53
N TYR A 148 -15.06 -21.27 -5.84
CA TYR A 148 -14.94 -20.54 -4.59
C TYR A 148 -14.29 -19.15 -4.77
N PRO A 149 -14.64 -18.18 -3.91
CA PRO A 149 -13.97 -16.88 -3.85
C PRO A 149 -12.46 -16.96 -3.64
N HIS A 150 -11.69 -16.30 -4.49
CA HIS A 150 -10.23 -16.33 -4.42
C HIS A 150 -9.59 -15.06 -4.96
N TYR A 151 -8.30 -14.91 -4.67
CA TYR A 151 -7.42 -13.93 -5.30
C TYR A 151 -6.21 -14.60 -5.94
N HIS A 152 -5.57 -13.89 -6.85
CA HIS A 152 -4.32 -14.28 -7.45
C HIS A 152 -3.16 -13.59 -6.74
N PHE A 153 -2.07 -14.34 -6.58
CA PHE A 153 -0.84 -13.85 -5.99
C PHE A 153 0.32 -14.06 -6.96
N GLN A 154 1.10 -13.02 -7.20
CA GLN A 154 2.35 -13.07 -7.93
C GLN A 154 3.50 -12.75 -7.00
N MET A 155 4.64 -13.42 -7.21
CA MET A 155 5.90 -13.08 -6.57
C MET A 155 7.01 -13.03 -7.63
N ARG A 156 7.72 -11.92 -7.69
CA ARG A 156 8.95 -11.74 -8.50
C ARG A 156 10.14 -11.54 -7.57
N ILE A 157 11.30 -12.03 -7.98
CA ILE A 157 12.58 -11.81 -7.29
C ILE A 157 13.59 -11.37 -8.34
N ASP A 158 14.25 -10.24 -8.13
CA ASP A 158 15.09 -9.59 -9.13
C ASP A 158 14.34 -9.40 -10.46
N ARG A 159 13.05 -9.02 -10.38
CA ARG A 159 12.09 -8.92 -11.50
C ARG A 159 11.82 -10.23 -12.26
N ARG A 160 12.34 -11.37 -11.79
CA ARG A 160 12.15 -12.68 -12.42
C ARG A 160 10.94 -13.41 -11.83
N PRO A 161 10.18 -14.16 -12.64
CA PRO A 161 9.14 -15.07 -12.16
C PRO A 161 9.59 -15.98 -11.02
N PHE A 162 8.86 -15.95 -9.91
CA PHE A 162 8.95 -16.99 -8.88
C PHE A 162 7.61 -17.70 -8.63
N ILE A 163 6.54 -16.91 -8.48
CA ILE A 163 5.14 -17.39 -8.49
C ILE A 163 4.39 -16.52 -9.50
N ASN A 164 3.75 -17.14 -10.50
CA ASN A 164 2.88 -16.42 -11.45
C ASN A 164 1.41 -16.43 -11.00
N PHE A 165 0.61 -15.46 -11.46
CA PHE A 165 -0.79 -15.30 -11.08
C PHE A 165 -1.65 -16.55 -11.29
N ASN A 166 -1.39 -17.31 -12.34
CA ASN A 166 -2.15 -18.51 -12.69
C ASN A 166 -1.74 -19.76 -11.91
N GLU A 167 -0.68 -19.70 -11.09
CA GLU A 167 -0.20 -20.87 -10.33
C GLU A 167 -1.03 -21.12 -9.07
N PHE A 168 -1.59 -20.08 -8.45
CA PHE A 168 -2.38 -20.20 -7.23
C PHE A 168 -3.66 -19.38 -7.32
N HIS A 169 -4.77 -20.03 -6.98
CA HIS A 169 -6.06 -19.41 -6.69
C HIS A 169 -6.20 -19.47 -5.18
N VAL A 170 -5.81 -18.38 -4.51
CA VAL A 170 -5.71 -18.37 -3.05
C VAL A 170 -7.09 -18.07 -2.48
N PRO A 171 -7.70 -18.99 -1.71
CA PRO A 171 -9.05 -18.79 -1.19
C PRO A 171 -9.08 -17.61 -0.23
N PHE A 172 -10.13 -16.80 -0.32
CA PHE A 172 -10.41 -15.82 0.74
C PHE A 172 -10.90 -16.55 2.00
N SER A 173 -10.49 -16.05 3.16
CA SER A 173 -11.13 -16.46 4.42
C SER A 173 -12.53 -15.83 4.52
N LYS A 174 -13.37 -16.34 5.44
CA LYS A 174 -14.68 -15.73 5.71
C LYS A 174 -14.55 -14.27 6.13
N GLU A 175 -13.56 -13.97 6.96
CA GLU A 175 -13.27 -12.61 7.43
C GLU A 175 -12.84 -11.69 6.27
N ASP A 176 -11.98 -12.17 5.37
CA ASP A 176 -11.61 -11.39 4.18
C ASP A 176 -12.84 -11.02 3.36
N LEU A 177 -13.77 -11.96 3.14
CA LEU A 177 -14.99 -11.71 2.38
C LEU A 177 -15.92 -10.72 3.07
N GLU A 178 -16.06 -10.78 4.40
CA GLU A 178 -16.84 -9.80 5.15
C GLU A 178 -16.20 -8.40 5.08
N ILE A 179 -14.88 -8.31 5.18
CA ILE A 179 -14.15 -7.05 5.00
C ILE A 179 -14.35 -6.49 3.58
N LEU A 180 -14.19 -7.32 2.54
CA LEU A 180 -14.33 -6.88 1.15
C LEU A 180 -15.73 -6.34 0.83
N LYS A 181 -16.79 -6.88 1.45
CA LYS A 181 -18.16 -6.37 1.29
C LYS A 181 -18.32 -4.94 1.81
N LEU A 182 -17.49 -4.52 2.77
CA LEU A 182 -17.58 -3.21 3.40
C LEU A 182 -16.79 -2.12 2.68
N ILE A 183 -16.07 -2.43 1.60
CA ILE A 183 -15.31 -1.43 0.82
C ILE A 183 -16.18 -0.25 0.38
N ALA A 184 -17.43 -0.51 0.02
CA ALA A 184 -18.38 0.52 -0.44
C ALA A 184 -19.17 1.18 0.71
N ASN A 185 -18.98 0.75 1.96
CA ASN A 185 -19.72 1.29 3.10
C ASN A 185 -19.07 2.61 3.57
N PRO A 186 -19.77 3.76 3.50
CA PRO A 186 -19.19 5.06 3.86
C PRO A 186 -18.89 5.22 5.36
N ASN A 187 -19.43 4.35 6.21
CA ASN A 187 -19.19 4.36 7.66
C ASN A 187 -17.94 3.56 8.05
N VAL A 188 -17.30 2.88 7.10
CA VAL A 188 -16.15 2.01 7.35
C VAL A 188 -14.95 2.52 6.60
N ILE A 189 -13.86 2.79 7.33
CA ILE A 189 -12.56 3.06 6.72
C ILE A 189 -11.77 1.76 6.73
N GLN A 190 -11.68 1.11 5.58
CA GLN A 190 -10.84 -0.07 5.43
C GLN A 190 -9.44 0.34 4.95
N ASN A 191 -8.43 0.08 5.78
CA ASN A 191 -7.03 0.26 5.42
C ASN A 191 -6.14 -0.74 6.17
N PHE A 192 -4.83 -0.64 5.97
CA PHE A 192 -3.82 -1.46 6.67
C PHE A 192 -3.13 -0.70 7.82
N GLY A 193 -3.78 0.36 8.31
CA GLY A 193 -3.23 1.32 9.27
C GLY A 193 -2.03 2.10 8.73
N VAL A 194 -1.51 3.02 9.55
CA VAL A 194 -0.36 3.87 9.18
C VAL A 194 0.88 3.06 8.82
N ALA A 195 1.09 1.89 9.41
CA ALA A 195 2.25 1.06 9.08
C ALA A 195 2.10 0.32 7.73
N GLY A 196 0.86 0.15 7.25
CA GLY A 196 0.56 -0.51 5.99
C GLY A 196 0.10 0.45 4.88
N CYS A 197 0.24 1.75 5.08
CA CYS A 197 -0.20 2.74 4.10
C CYS A 197 0.53 2.59 2.76
N GLY A 198 -0.19 2.82 1.67
CA GLY A 198 0.34 2.78 0.30
C GLY A 198 0.25 4.12 -0.42
N MET A 199 0.51 4.10 -1.72
CA MET A 199 0.45 5.30 -2.56
C MET A 199 -0.96 5.91 -2.62
N GLN A 200 -2.03 5.10 -2.52
CA GLN A 200 -3.39 5.63 -2.42
C GLN A 200 -3.57 6.52 -1.18
N ASP A 201 -3.04 6.11 -0.03
CA ASP A 201 -3.06 6.93 1.19
C ASP A 201 -2.23 8.22 1.01
N ALA A 202 -1.08 8.13 0.31
CA ALA A 202 -0.20 9.26 0.05
C ALA A 202 -0.91 10.36 -0.75
N VAL A 203 -1.56 10.00 -1.87
CA VAL A 203 -2.26 10.97 -2.74
C VAL A 203 -3.59 11.45 -2.16
N SER A 204 -4.08 10.83 -1.09
CA SER A 204 -5.31 11.24 -0.40
C SER A 204 -5.06 12.32 0.66
N VAL A 205 -3.79 12.66 0.93
CA VAL A 205 -3.42 13.78 1.80
C VAL A 205 -3.71 15.10 1.10
N ASP A 206 -4.19 16.09 1.86
CA ASP A 206 -4.38 17.46 1.39
C ASP A 206 -3.13 17.99 0.65
N PRO A 207 -3.24 18.37 -0.65
CA PRO A 207 -2.13 18.89 -1.43
C PRO A 207 -1.39 20.06 -0.78
N ASP A 208 -2.10 20.96 -0.09
CA ASP A 208 -1.48 22.11 0.57
C ASP A 208 -0.58 21.66 1.73
N LYS A 209 -1.02 20.64 2.47
CA LYS A 209 -0.20 20.01 3.52
C LYS A 209 1.01 19.30 2.94
N ILE A 210 0.87 18.65 1.78
CA ILE A 210 2.01 18.03 1.09
C ILE A 210 3.03 19.10 0.71
N VAL A 211 2.62 20.21 0.09
CA VAL A 211 3.54 21.31 -0.28
C VAL A 211 4.21 21.92 0.95
N GLU A 212 3.45 22.14 2.04
CA GLU A 212 3.94 22.73 3.29
C GLU A 212 5.00 21.86 3.99
N LEU A 213 4.76 20.54 4.05
CA LEU A 213 5.52 19.61 4.88
C LEU A 213 6.60 18.85 4.10
N ALA A 214 6.49 18.74 2.78
CA ALA A 214 7.47 18.02 1.98
C ALA A 214 8.84 18.72 1.96
N SER A 215 9.88 17.89 1.95
CA SER A 215 11.26 18.27 1.72
C SER A 215 11.73 17.74 0.37
N PRO A 216 12.66 18.43 -0.32
CA PRO A 216 13.25 17.90 -1.55
C PRO A 216 14.03 16.60 -1.26
N SER A 217 13.93 15.64 -2.17
CA SER A 217 14.80 14.46 -2.17
C SER A 217 16.04 14.72 -3.02
N GLU A 218 17.21 14.25 -2.57
CA GLU A 218 18.44 14.28 -3.36
C GLU A 218 18.46 13.21 -4.46
N ASN A 219 17.65 12.17 -4.30
CA ASN A 219 17.49 11.09 -5.28
C ASN A 219 16.01 10.91 -5.62
N GLU A 220 15.70 10.97 -6.91
CA GLU A 220 14.35 10.76 -7.43
C GLU A 220 13.82 9.35 -7.08
N ASP A 221 14.68 8.33 -7.06
CA ASP A 221 14.34 6.97 -6.65
C ASP A 221 13.83 6.90 -5.20
N ASN A 222 14.20 7.88 -4.38
CA ASN A 222 13.80 8.00 -2.97
C ASN A 222 12.61 8.95 -2.75
N ALA A 223 12.15 9.65 -3.77
CA ALA A 223 10.98 10.52 -3.65
C ALA A 223 9.67 9.72 -3.53
N THR A 224 8.71 10.28 -2.81
CA THR A 224 7.32 9.76 -2.77
C THR A 224 6.44 10.47 -3.79
N TYR A 225 6.63 11.78 -3.94
CA TYR A 225 5.87 12.63 -4.84
C TYR A 225 6.77 13.27 -5.89
N HIS A 226 6.20 13.49 -7.06
CA HIS A 226 6.72 14.40 -8.07
C HIS A 226 5.85 15.68 -8.07
N PHE A 227 6.51 16.84 -8.00
CA PHE A 227 5.84 18.15 -8.05
C PHE A 227 6.12 18.77 -9.41
N SER A 228 5.06 19.09 -10.15
CA SER A 228 5.12 19.91 -11.36
C SER A 228 4.48 21.25 -11.09
N THR A 229 5.29 22.32 -11.01
CA THR A 229 4.84 23.68 -10.68
C THR A 229 4.95 24.58 -11.90
N ILE A 230 3.84 25.24 -12.23
CA ILE A 230 3.74 26.27 -13.27
C ILE A 230 3.55 27.62 -12.58
N VAL A 231 4.36 28.60 -12.95
CA VAL A 231 4.32 29.96 -12.43
C VAL A 231 4.03 30.92 -13.59
N GLU A 232 2.88 31.59 -13.55
CA GLU A 232 2.48 32.59 -14.52
C GLU A 232 2.65 34.00 -13.92
N MET A 233 3.53 34.80 -14.52
CA MET A 233 3.91 36.15 -14.06
C MET A 233 3.95 37.12 -15.25
N THR A 234 2.77 37.43 -15.80
CA THR A 234 2.62 38.27 -17.00
C THR A 234 2.85 39.76 -16.72
N GLU A 235 2.43 40.27 -15.57
CA GLU A 235 2.50 41.70 -15.24
C GLU A 235 3.81 42.09 -14.53
N ASN A 236 4.33 41.22 -13.68
CA ASN A 236 5.54 41.46 -12.88
C ASN A 236 6.50 40.27 -13.04
N PRO A 237 7.28 40.18 -14.13
CA PRO A 237 8.17 39.05 -14.38
C PRO A 237 9.22 38.87 -13.27
N ILE A 238 9.51 37.62 -12.95
CA ILE A 238 10.60 37.26 -12.03
C ILE A 238 11.96 37.36 -12.74
N SER A 239 12.96 37.90 -12.05
CA SER A 239 14.34 37.89 -12.57
C SER A 239 15.03 36.55 -12.29
N GLY A 240 16.10 36.26 -13.05
CA GLY A 240 16.91 35.07 -12.81
C GLY A 240 17.59 35.10 -11.44
N GLU A 241 18.02 36.28 -10.98
CA GLU A 241 18.62 36.49 -9.66
C GLU A 241 17.62 36.19 -8.55
N GLU A 242 16.40 36.70 -8.65
CA GLU A 242 15.36 36.45 -7.63
C GLU A 242 14.99 34.96 -7.59
N LEU A 243 14.84 34.31 -8.75
CA LEU A 243 14.58 32.88 -8.83
C LEU A 243 15.69 32.06 -8.15
N TYR A 244 16.95 32.43 -8.39
CA TYR A 244 18.11 31.80 -7.77
C TYR A 244 18.13 32.01 -6.25
N GLU A 245 17.81 33.20 -5.76
CA GLU A 245 17.70 33.50 -4.33
C GLU A 245 16.62 32.64 -3.65
N ILE A 246 15.44 32.50 -4.27
CA ILE A 246 14.37 31.64 -3.75
C ILE A 246 14.83 30.18 -3.71
N GLN A 247 15.52 29.69 -4.74
CA GLN A 247 16.05 28.33 -4.79
C GLN A 247 17.09 28.07 -3.69
N MET A 248 18.00 29.03 -3.46
CA MET A 248 19.01 28.93 -2.41
C MET A 248 18.39 28.97 -1.02
N GLU A 249 17.38 29.81 -0.80
CA GLU A 249 16.63 29.87 0.46
C GLU A 249 15.88 28.55 0.71
N ALA A 250 15.27 27.95 -0.33
CA ALA A 250 14.60 26.65 -0.24
C ALA A 250 15.56 25.56 0.26
N LYS A 251 16.75 25.48 -0.36
CA LYS A 251 17.81 24.54 0.04
C LYS A 251 18.26 24.77 1.48
N ALA A 252 18.53 26.02 1.87
CA ALA A 252 18.98 26.36 3.21
C ALA A 252 17.95 26.00 4.30
N LYS A 253 16.65 26.07 3.97
CA LYS A 253 15.54 25.76 4.89
C LYS A 253 15.06 24.30 4.81
N GLY A 254 15.61 23.50 3.90
CA GLY A 254 15.13 22.13 3.65
C GLY A 254 13.66 22.09 3.18
N LYS A 255 13.18 23.14 2.51
CA LYS A 255 11.82 23.24 2.00
C LYS A 255 11.77 22.97 0.50
N SER A 256 10.63 22.47 0.02
CA SER A 256 10.40 22.33 -1.41
C SER A 256 10.49 23.68 -2.11
N PHE A 257 10.96 23.68 -3.36
CA PHE A 257 11.02 24.91 -4.15
C PHE A 257 9.63 25.50 -4.38
N THR A 258 8.65 24.63 -4.65
CA THR A 258 7.22 24.98 -4.75
C THR A 258 6.70 25.72 -3.52
N TYR A 259 7.00 25.24 -2.30
CA TYR A 259 6.60 25.93 -1.08
C TYR A 259 7.15 27.36 -1.03
N MET A 260 8.43 27.53 -1.38
CA MET A 260 9.07 28.83 -1.38
C MET A 260 8.51 29.76 -2.46
N LEU A 261 8.19 29.24 -3.65
CA LEU A 261 7.51 29.99 -4.71
C LEU A 261 6.14 30.47 -4.23
N ASN A 262 5.30 29.58 -3.67
CA ASN A 262 3.99 29.94 -3.13
C ASN A 262 4.10 31.05 -2.07
N LYS A 263 5.06 30.91 -1.15
CA LYS A 263 5.26 31.85 -0.05
C LYS A 263 5.75 33.23 -0.50
N LYS A 264 6.61 33.29 -1.51
CA LYS A 264 7.29 34.53 -1.93
C LYS A 264 6.57 35.25 -3.05
N LEU A 265 5.87 34.51 -3.91
CA LEU A 265 5.31 35.03 -5.15
C LEU A 265 3.77 34.97 -5.18
N GLY A 266 3.12 34.34 -4.20
CA GLY A 266 1.67 34.11 -4.21
C GLY A 266 0.81 35.38 -4.37
N ASP A 267 1.31 36.54 -3.93
CA ASP A 267 0.59 37.82 -4.05
C ASP A 267 0.70 38.47 -5.45
N ARG A 268 1.63 38.00 -6.29
CA ARG A 268 1.95 38.63 -7.59
C ARG A 268 2.10 37.66 -8.75
N ALA A 269 1.91 36.37 -8.51
CA ALA A 269 2.03 35.31 -9.49
C ALA A 269 0.85 34.34 -9.35
N LYS A 270 0.36 33.82 -10.47
CA LYS A 270 -0.56 32.70 -10.47
C LYS A 270 0.25 31.41 -10.50
N ILE A 271 0.20 30.66 -9.41
CA ILE A 271 0.99 29.44 -9.26
C ILE A 271 0.06 28.24 -9.20
N GLN A 272 0.35 27.24 -10.02
CA GLN A 272 -0.35 25.96 -10.03
C GLN A 272 0.66 24.85 -9.81
N THR A 273 0.35 23.92 -8.92
CA THR A 273 1.17 22.73 -8.69
C THR A 273 0.33 21.49 -8.86
N VAL A 274 0.82 20.57 -9.68
CA VAL A 274 0.32 19.20 -9.78
C VAL A 274 1.24 18.31 -8.94
N ILE A 275 0.64 17.59 -8.00
CA ILE A 275 1.34 16.60 -7.18
C ILE A 275 0.92 15.23 -7.70
N SER A 276 1.90 14.45 -8.15
CA SER A 276 1.68 13.07 -8.60
C SER A 276 2.58 12.12 -7.82
N PRO A 277 2.28 10.81 -7.84
CA PRO A 277 3.27 9.82 -7.42
C PRO A 277 4.59 10.00 -8.18
N ALA A 278 5.72 9.73 -7.51
CA ALA A 278 7.02 9.70 -8.16
C ALA A 278 7.13 8.50 -9.11
N GLU A 279 7.93 8.59 -10.17
CA GLU A 279 8.14 7.48 -11.13
C GLU A 279 8.74 6.23 -10.48
N ALA A 280 9.36 6.36 -9.31
CA ALA A 280 10.03 5.29 -8.60
C ALA A 280 9.08 4.28 -7.91
N ILE A 281 7.78 4.54 -7.90
CA ILE A 281 6.79 3.60 -7.36
C ILE A 281 6.76 2.32 -8.21
N PRO A 282 6.51 1.13 -7.63
CA PRO A 282 6.38 -0.07 -8.43
C PRO A 282 5.14 -0.01 -9.34
N ASP A 283 5.23 -0.49 -10.58
CA ASP A 283 4.05 -0.66 -11.42
C ASP A 283 3.10 -1.71 -10.84
N ILE A 284 1.79 -1.53 -11.00
CA ILE A 284 0.84 -2.61 -10.73
C ILE A 284 0.98 -3.70 -11.79
N ALA A 285 1.57 -4.85 -11.43
CA ALA A 285 1.79 -5.93 -12.38
C ALA A 285 0.47 -6.45 -12.97
N ALA A 286 0.37 -6.43 -14.30
CA ALA A 286 -0.81 -6.91 -15.02
C ALA A 286 -0.79 -8.44 -15.19
N ARG A 287 -1.97 -9.06 -15.05
CA ARG A 287 -2.19 -10.44 -15.50
C ARG A 287 -2.24 -10.44 -17.03
N THR A 288 -1.46 -11.32 -17.67
CA THR A 288 -1.49 -11.47 -19.12
C THR A 288 -2.87 -11.99 -19.54
N GLU A 289 -3.64 -11.18 -20.26
CA GLU A 289 -4.92 -11.64 -20.82
C GLU A 289 -4.64 -12.65 -21.93
N HIS A 290 -5.03 -13.90 -21.73
CA HIS A 290 -5.08 -14.86 -22.82
C HIS A 290 -6.20 -14.43 -23.77
N LYS A 291 -5.86 -13.96 -24.97
CA LYS A 291 -6.84 -13.83 -26.06
C LYS A 291 -7.50 -15.20 -26.23
N ARG A 292 -8.83 -15.25 -26.08
CA ARG A 292 -9.60 -16.44 -26.45
C ARG A 292 -9.25 -16.76 -27.90
N ARG A 293 -8.70 -17.96 -28.12
CA ARG A 293 -8.57 -18.53 -29.46
C ARG A 293 -9.93 -19.00 -29.94
#